data_AF-A0A920IT85-F1
#
_entry.id   AF-A0A920IT85-F1
#
_cell.length_a   1.000
_cell.length_b   1.000
_cell.length_c   1.000
_cell.angle_alpha   90.00
_cell.angle_beta   90.00
_cell.angle_gamma   90.00
#
_symmetry.space_group_name_H-M   'P 1'
#
loop_
_entity.id
_entity.type
_entity.pdbx_description
1 polymer ?
#
loop_
_entity_poly.entity_id
_entity_poly.type
_entity_poly.pdbx_seq_one_letter_code
_entity_poly.pdbx_strand_id
1 'polypeptide(L)'
;MLVQSCKLGSYTRPIISEANGTINFIDMDDGVTVRKKNDELTGLSSIEIIDSSERTSAGKEKTPILEIVDAKGKPVLIGEHKAPARYAMPAKSLINLKDKSKIYAGEVIARIPLEGSKTKDITGGLPRVADLFEARKPKDSAILAEDSGVISFGKETKGKVRLVITPDGATKNLKTRDVNS
;
A
#
# COMPACT_ATOMS: atom_id res chain seq x y z
N MET A 1 11.65 -37.89 2.07
CA MET A 1 12.17 -36.51 1.95
C MET A 1 11.50 -35.86 0.75
N LEU A 2 10.30 -35.32 0.95
CA LEU A 2 9.55 -34.60 -0.09
C LEU A 2 9.79 -33.12 0.15
N VAL A 3 10.78 -32.56 -0.57
CA VAL A 3 10.93 -31.11 -0.71
C VAL A 3 9.76 -30.68 -1.60
N GLN A 4 8.62 -30.41 -0.96
CA GLN A 4 7.41 -30.00 -1.65
C GLN A 4 7.60 -28.56 -2.12
N SER A 5 8.16 -28.44 -3.33
CA SER A 5 7.98 -27.36 -4.30
C SER A 5 7.51 -26.04 -3.67
N CYS A 6 8.47 -25.15 -3.38
CA CYS A 6 8.21 -23.74 -3.11
C CYS A 6 7.63 -23.09 -4.38
N LYS A 7 6.33 -23.30 -4.62
CA LYS A 7 5.57 -22.56 -5.61
C LYS A 7 5.32 -21.20 -4.96
N LEU A 8 6.15 -20.22 -5.28
CA LEU A 8 6.01 -18.83 -4.85
C LEU A 8 4.79 -18.23 -5.57
N GLY A 9 3.60 -18.71 -5.23
CA GLY A 9 2.32 -18.24 -5.72
C GLY A 9 1.62 -17.44 -4.63
N SER A 10 1.25 -16.21 -5.00
CA SER A 10 0.18 -15.39 -4.41
C SER A 10 0.41 -14.81 -3.01
N TYR A 11 0.89 -13.57 -2.99
CA TYR A 11 0.57 -12.48 -2.04
C TYR A 11 0.58 -12.78 -0.53
N THR A 12 1.22 -13.85 -0.06
CA THR A 12 1.25 -14.19 1.37
C THR A 12 2.66 -14.58 1.79
N ARG A 13 3.10 -14.08 2.95
CA ARG A 13 4.36 -14.49 3.59
C ARG A 13 4.02 -15.55 4.65
N PRO A 14 4.48 -16.80 4.50
CA PRO A 14 4.30 -17.81 5.52
C PRO A 14 5.24 -17.56 6.71
N ILE A 15 4.75 -17.80 7.92
CA ILE A 15 5.55 -17.94 9.14
C ILE A 15 5.68 -19.43 9.39
N ILE A 16 6.91 -19.91 9.53
CA ILE A 16 7.24 -21.34 9.66
C ILE A 16 7.80 -21.58 11.05
N SER A 17 7.43 -22.71 11.66
CA SER A 17 8.01 -23.14 12.94
C SER A 17 9.40 -23.75 12.74
N GLU A 18 10.36 -23.36 13.57
CA GLU A 18 11.69 -23.99 13.64
C GLU A 18 11.76 -25.15 14.65
N ALA A 19 10.75 -25.29 15.52
CA ALA A 19 10.74 -26.26 16.61
C ALA A 19 9.52 -27.20 16.55
N ASN A 20 9.71 -28.40 17.09
CA ASN A 20 8.62 -29.34 17.35
C ASN A 20 8.00 -29.02 18.71
N GLY A 21 6.68 -29.11 18.82
CA GLY A 21 6.01 -28.92 20.10
C GLY A 21 4.51 -28.73 19.96
N THR A 22 3.94 -28.12 20.99
CA THR A 22 2.52 -27.78 21.07
C THR A 22 2.37 -26.27 21.05
N ILE A 23 1.38 -25.77 20.32
CA ILE A 23 1.09 -24.34 20.25
C ILE A 23 0.44 -23.87 21.54
N ASN A 24 0.90 -22.73 22.05
CA ASN A 24 0.31 -21.99 23.14
C ASN A 24 0.07 -20.53 22.70
N PHE A 25 -1.17 -20.07 22.80
CA PHE A 25 -1.50 -18.69 22.48
C PHE A 25 -1.35 -17.77 23.69
N ILE A 26 -0.62 -16.67 23.52
CA ILE A 26 -0.42 -15.63 24.53
C ILE A 26 -1.06 -14.34 24.00
N ASP A 27 -1.87 -13.69 24.84
CA ASP A 27 -2.57 -12.44 24.51
C ASP A 27 -3.52 -12.53 23.28
N MET A 28 -4.02 -13.73 22.99
CA MET A 28 -4.99 -14.00 21.93
C MET A 28 -6.37 -14.29 22.53
N ASP A 29 -7.21 -13.25 22.59
CA ASP A 29 -8.58 -13.32 23.07
C ASP A 29 -9.55 -13.08 21.92
N ASP A 30 -10.55 -13.96 21.79
CA ASP A 30 -11.55 -13.92 20.74
C ASP A 30 -12.43 -12.67 20.86
N GLY A 31 -12.56 -11.93 19.76
CA GLY A 31 -13.27 -10.65 19.72
C GLY A 31 -12.49 -9.44 20.26
N VAL A 32 -11.32 -9.64 20.88
CA VAL A 32 -10.47 -8.56 21.41
C VAL A 32 -9.20 -8.38 20.58
N THR A 33 -8.42 -9.45 20.40
CA THR A 33 -7.19 -9.42 19.61
C THR A 33 -7.28 -10.31 18.37
N VAL A 34 -8.16 -11.31 18.37
CA VAL A 34 -8.37 -12.24 17.25
C VAL A 34 -9.83 -12.34 16.84
N ARG A 35 -10.06 -12.69 15.57
CA ARG A 35 -11.37 -12.92 14.99
C ARG A 35 -11.40 -14.29 14.33
N LYS A 36 -12.38 -15.12 14.66
CA LYS A 36 -12.61 -16.38 13.94
C LYS A 36 -13.26 -16.09 12.59
N LYS A 37 -12.63 -16.56 11.52
CA LYS A 37 -13.13 -16.54 10.15
C LYS A 37 -13.42 -17.97 9.74
N ASN A 38 -14.70 -18.29 9.57
CA ASN A 38 -15.12 -19.59 9.05
C ASN A 38 -15.26 -19.47 7.54
N ASP A 39 -14.58 -20.34 6.80
CA ASP A 39 -14.73 -20.42 5.35
C ASP A 39 -15.80 -21.47 5.03
N GLU A 40 -16.94 -21.01 4.51
CA GLU A 40 -18.12 -21.85 4.24
C GLU A 40 -17.87 -22.92 3.16
N LEU A 41 -16.90 -22.71 2.27
CA LEU A 41 -16.58 -23.67 1.21
C LEU A 41 -15.74 -24.85 1.72
N THR A 42 -14.83 -24.59 2.67
CA THR A 42 -13.91 -25.61 3.19
C THR A 42 -14.29 -26.14 4.56
N GLY A 43 -15.17 -25.43 5.29
CA GLY A 43 -15.52 -25.71 6.68
C GLY A 43 -14.33 -25.54 7.64
N LEU A 44 -13.22 -24.95 7.18
CA LEU A 44 -12.03 -24.72 7.99
C LEU A 44 -12.18 -23.40 8.76
N SER A 45 -12.03 -23.50 10.07
CA SER A 45 -11.95 -22.35 10.96
C SER A 45 -10.55 -21.75 10.91
N SER A 46 -10.41 -20.57 10.34
CA SER A 46 -9.18 -19.76 10.38
C SER A 46 -9.31 -18.69 11.46
N ILE A 47 -8.20 -18.33 12.10
CA ILE A 47 -8.14 -17.24 13.08
C ILE A 47 -7.38 -16.08 12.44
N GLU A 48 -8.02 -14.92 12.35
CA GLU A 48 -7.44 -13.68 11.83
C GLU A 48 -7.08 -12.75 12.99
N ILE A 49 -5.90 -12.15 12.94
CA ILE A 49 -5.46 -11.19 13.96
C ILE A 49 -5.95 -9.80 13.61
N ILE A 50 -6.67 -9.18 14.56
CA ILE A 50 -7.22 -7.84 14.41
C ILE A 50 -6.07 -6.82 14.53
N ASP A 51 -6.11 -5.77 13.71
CA ASP A 51 -5.16 -4.66 13.79
C ASP A 51 -5.33 -3.87 15.08
N SER A 52 -4.23 -3.35 15.66
CA SER A 52 -4.29 -2.57 16.92
C SER A 52 -5.25 -1.38 16.86
N SER A 53 -5.51 -0.83 15.68
CA SER A 53 -6.45 0.29 15.48
C SER A 53 -7.91 -0.13 15.64
N GLU A 54 -8.24 -1.37 15.29
CA GLU A 54 -9.59 -1.94 15.32
C GLU A 54 -9.91 -2.67 16.63
N ARG A 55 -8.93 -2.85 17.51
CA ARG A 55 -9.11 -3.52 18.81
C ARG A 55 -9.84 -2.62 19.80
N THR A 56 -10.62 -3.25 20.68
CA THR A 56 -11.21 -2.60 21.85
C THR A 56 -10.13 -2.05 22.78
N SER A 57 -10.48 -1.11 23.67
CA SER A 57 -9.51 -0.47 24.58
C SER A 57 -8.70 -1.49 25.42
N ALA A 58 -9.27 -2.65 25.74
CA ALA A 58 -8.60 -3.74 26.46
C ALA A 58 -7.63 -4.57 25.61
N GLY A 59 -7.70 -4.47 24.27
CA GLY A 59 -6.86 -5.22 23.33
C GLY A 59 -5.72 -4.41 22.70
N LYS A 60 -5.69 -3.09 22.91
CA LYS A 60 -4.66 -2.20 22.34
C LYS A 60 -3.26 -2.43 22.90
N GLU A 61 -3.16 -2.76 24.18
CA GLU A 61 -1.88 -3.03 24.85
C GLU A 61 -1.40 -4.47 24.65
N LYS A 62 -2.30 -5.38 24.25
CA LYS A 62 -2.01 -6.79 24.06
C LYS A 62 -1.23 -7.05 22.78
N THR A 63 -0.11 -7.75 22.88
CA THR A 63 0.69 -8.20 21.73
C THR A 63 0.46 -9.69 21.50
N PRO A 64 -0.34 -10.09 20.49
CA PRO A 64 -0.61 -11.50 20.25
C PRO A 64 0.69 -12.23 19.89
N ILE A 65 1.06 -13.20 20.70
CA ILE A 65 2.27 -14.00 20.55
C ILE A 65 1.88 -15.47 20.49
N LEU A 66 2.46 -16.19 19.54
CA LEU A 66 2.38 -17.64 19.47
C LEU A 66 3.67 -18.22 20.08
N GLU A 67 3.53 -19.00 21.14
CA GLU A 67 4.64 -19.71 21.78
C GLU A 67 4.55 -21.21 21.50
N ILE A 68 5.68 -21.87 21.31
CA ILE A 68 5.76 -23.32 21.21
C ILE A 68 6.23 -23.88 22.55
N VAL A 69 5.44 -24.79 23.11
CA VAL A 69 5.72 -25.47 24.38
C VAL A 69 5.96 -26.96 24.18
N ASP A 70 6.82 -27.54 25.00
CA ASP A 70 7.04 -28.98 25.08
C ASP A 70 5.88 -29.67 25.85
N ALA A 71 5.85 -31.00 25.88
CA ALA A 71 4.86 -31.80 26.62
C ALA A 71 4.75 -31.45 28.12
N LYS A 72 5.77 -30.81 28.68
CA LYS A 72 5.82 -30.32 30.07
C LYS A 72 5.29 -28.89 30.24
N GLY A 73 4.77 -28.26 29.19
CA GLY A 73 4.30 -26.88 29.20
C GLY A 73 5.41 -25.82 29.30
N LYS A 74 6.67 -26.21 29.04
CA LYS A 74 7.81 -25.29 29.03
C LYS A 74 8.08 -24.79 27.61
N PRO A 75 8.43 -23.51 27.42
CA PRO A 75 8.76 -22.99 26.10
C PRO A 75 9.95 -23.74 25.51
N VAL A 76 9.83 -24.14 24.25
CA VAL A 76 10.92 -24.78 23.52
C VAL A 76 11.98 -23.72 23.24
N LEU A 77 13.25 -24.06 23.47
CA LEU A 77 14.38 -23.16 23.26
C LEU A 77 14.96 -23.44 21.86
N ILE A 78 15.13 -22.39 21.08
CA ILE A 78 15.59 -22.42 19.69
C ILE A 78 16.96 -21.72 19.58
N GLY A 79 17.83 -22.28 18.74
CA GLY A 79 19.15 -21.74 18.42
C GLY A 79 20.22 -21.96 19.50
N GLU A 80 21.44 -21.52 19.20
CA GLU A 80 22.59 -21.63 20.11
C GLU A 80 22.41 -20.77 21.38
N HIS A 81 21.69 -19.65 21.26
CA HIS A 81 21.41 -18.73 22.34
C HIS A 81 20.23 -19.13 23.24
N LYS A 82 19.58 -20.29 22.98
CA LYS A 82 18.44 -20.78 23.77
C LYS A 82 17.32 -19.75 23.90
N ALA A 83 16.95 -19.09 22.80
CA ALA A 83 15.82 -18.15 22.82
C ALA A 83 14.50 -18.94 22.87
N PRO A 84 13.47 -18.49 23.62
CA PRO A 84 12.18 -19.16 23.61
C PRO A 84 11.52 -19.06 22.22
N ALA A 85 10.86 -20.13 21.80
CA ALA A 85 10.14 -20.27 20.55
C ALA A 85 8.87 -19.39 20.50
N ARG A 86 9.06 -18.07 20.45
CA ARG A 86 8.00 -17.07 20.46
C ARG A 86 7.95 -16.35 19.12
N TYR A 87 6.79 -16.38 18.50
CA TYR A 87 6.50 -15.73 17.23
C TYR A 87 5.48 -14.63 17.49
N ALA A 88 5.94 -13.37 17.48
CA ALA A 88 5.05 -12.22 17.55
C ALA A 88 4.25 -12.13 16.24
N MET A 89 2.93 -12.07 16.37
CA MET A 89 2.06 -12.12 15.19
C MET A 89 1.63 -10.72 14.78
N PRO A 90 1.90 -10.30 13.52
CA PRO A 90 1.49 -9.00 13.04
C PRO A 90 -0.02 -8.96 12.77
N ALA A 91 -0.55 -7.75 12.63
CA ALA A 91 -1.93 -7.53 12.22
C ALA A 91 -2.25 -8.23 10.89
N LYS A 92 -3.51 -8.65 10.73
CA LYS A 92 -4.04 -9.36 9.55
C LYS A 92 -3.41 -10.73 9.28
N SER A 93 -2.57 -11.24 10.18
CA SER A 93 -2.04 -12.59 10.08
C SER A 93 -3.16 -13.63 10.21
N LEU A 94 -3.14 -14.64 9.35
CA LEU A 94 -4.10 -15.74 9.32
C LEU A 94 -3.46 -17.02 9.87
N ILE A 95 -4.04 -17.56 10.94
CA ILE A 95 -3.62 -18.79 11.61
C ILE A 95 -4.63 -19.88 11.26
N ASN A 96 -4.15 -21.03 10.78
CA ASN A 96 -4.99 -22.17 10.39
C ASN A 96 -4.97 -23.31 11.42
N LEU A 97 -4.35 -23.04 12.57
CA LEU A 97 -4.13 -24.01 13.63
C LEU A 97 -5.01 -23.67 14.83
N LYS A 98 -5.36 -24.69 15.61
CA LYS A 98 -6.09 -24.54 16.86
C LYS A 98 -5.11 -24.40 18.02
N ASP A 99 -5.57 -23.77 19.10
CA ASP A 99 -4.83 -23.74 20.36
C ASP A 99 -4.52 -25.19 20.82
N LYS A 100 -3.32 -25.41 21.37
CA LYS A 100 -2.81 -26.71 21.80
C LYS A 100 -2.68 -27.77 20.71
N SER A 101 -2.67 -27.38 19.44
CA SER A 101 -2.32 -28.29 18.36
C SER A 101 -0.83 -28.66 18.43
N LYS A 102 -0.51 -29.92 18.12
CA LYS A 102 0.86 -30.35 17.87
C LYS A 102 1.33 -29.83 16.51
N ILE A 103 2.58 -29.42 16.45
CA ILE A 103 3.25 -28.97 15.23
C ILE A 103 4.66 -29.55 15.15
N TYR A 104 5.13 -29.64 13.92
CA TYR A 104 6.50 -30.06 13.62
C TYR A 104 7.33 -28.91 13.07
N ALA A 105 8.66 -29.03 13.19
CA ALA A 105 9.60 -28.12 12.56
C ALA A 105 9.41 -28.17 11.03
N GLY A 106 9.32 -26.99 10.40
CA GLY A 106 9.03 -26.83 8.98
C GLY A 106 7.55 -26.62 8.64
N GLU A 107 6.64 -26.69 9.62
CA GLU A 107 5.21 -26.48 9.41
C GLU A 107 4.84 -24.98 9.40
N VAL A 108 3.88 -24.59 8.56
CA VAL A 108 3.41 -23.20 8.44
C VAL A 108 2.39 -22.90 9.54
N ILE A 109 2.77 -22.05 10.50
CA ILE A 109 1.92 -21.69 11.64
C ILE A 109 0.96 -20.55 11.32
N ALA A 110 1.37 -19.61 10.47
CA ALA A 110 0.57 -18.45 10.12
C ALA A 110 0.93 -17.94 8.72
N ARG A 111 0.02 -17.18 8.12
CA ARG A 111 0.21 -16.56 6.80
C ARG A 111 -0.14 -15.09 6.89
N ILE A 112 0.81 -14.23 6.56
CA ILE A 112 0.60 -12.79 6.49
C ILE A 112 0.20 -12.46 5.05
N PRO A 113 -1.05 -12.05 4.78
CA PRO A 113 -1.38 -11.48 3.49
C PRO A 113 -0.56 -10.20 3.31
N LEU A 114 0.27 -10.17 2.28
CA LEU A 114 0.69 -8.90 1.74
C LEU A 114 -0.53 -8.39 1.01
N GLU A 115 -1.07 -7.25 1.46
CA GLU A 115 -1.89 -6.46 0.58
C GLU A 115 -1.00 -6.14 -0.61
N GLY A 116 -1.16 -6.94 -1.67
CA GLY A 116 -0.45 -6.76 -2.92
C GLY A 116 -0.69 -5.32 -3.25
N SER A 117 0.40 -4.54 -3.26
CA SER A 117 0.39 -3.12 -3.56
C SER A 117 -0.49 -2.99 -4.77
N LYS A 118 -1.75 -2.57 -4.56
CA LYS A 118 -2.59 -2.13 -5.64
C LYS A 118 -1.80 -0.94 -6.11
N THR A 119 -0.96 -1.15 -7.11
CA THR A 119 -0.48 -0.12 -8.01
C THR A 119 -1.74 0.45 -8.63
N LYS A 120 -2.47 1.25 -7.84
CA LYS A 120 -3.28 2.33 -8.35
C LYS A 120 -2.27 3.17 -9.12
N ASP A 121 -2.34 3.02 -10.44
CA ASP A 121 -1.84 3.99 -11.40
C ASP A 121 -0.35 3.99 -11.76
N ILE A 122 0.24 2.83 -12.08
CA ILE A 122 1.24 2.83 -13.16
C ILE A 122 0.53 2.80 -14.52
N THR A 123 -0.58 2.05 -14.62
CA THR A 123 -1.37 1.93 -15.87
C THR A 123 -2.44 3.02 -16.04
N GLY A 124 -2.70 3.84 -15.02
CA GLY A 124 -3.67 4.94 -15.09
C GLY A 124 -3.06 6.35 -15.07
N GLY A 125 -1.73 6.45 -14.91
CA GLY A 125 -1.11 7.62 -14.30
C GLY A 125 0.05 8.26 -15.05
N LEU A 126 0.13 8.21 -16.38
CA LEU A 126 1.05 9.09 -17.13
C LEU A 126 0.39 9.85 -18.31
N PRO A 127 -0.83 10.43 -18.18
CA PRO A 127 -1.42 11.23 -19.25
C PRO A 127 -0.55 12.46 -19.60
N ARG A 128 0.25 12.94 -18.65
CA ARG A 128 1.03 14.18 -18.80
C ARG A 128 2.34 14.03 -19.58
N VAL A 129 2.93 12.83 -19.61
CA VAL A 129 4.19 12.60 -20.34
C VAL A 129 3.92 12.31 -21.81
N ALA A 130 2.79 11.70 -22.15
CA ALA A 130 2.36 11.54 -23.55
C ALA A 130 2.09 12.91 -24.23
N ASP A 131 1.39 13.83 -23.56
CA ASP A 131 1.14 15.18 -24.09
C ASP A 131 2.43 16.00 -24.30
N LEU A 132 3.42 15.83 -23.40
CA LEU A 132 4.73 16.50 -23.50
C LEU A 132 5.58 15.95 -24.66
N PHE A 133 5.40 14.68 -25.04
CA PHE A 133 6.12 14.05 -26.15
C PHE A 133 5.38 14.12 -27.49
N GLU A 134 4.06 14.36 -27.50
CA GLU A 134 3.28 14.51 -28.73
C GLU A 134 3.42 15.89 -29.40
N ALA A 135 4.15 16.84 -28.78
CA ALA A 135 4.45 18.18 -29.32
C ALA A 135 3.23 18.88 -29.97
N ARG A 136 2.03 18.67 -29.40
CA ARG A 136 0.82 19.32 -29.89
C ARG A 136 0.80 20.74 -29.37
N LYS A 137 0.54 21.69 -30.26
CA LYS A 137 0.24 23.06 -29.86
C LYS A 137 -1.00 23.04 -28.96
N PRO A 138 -0.94 23.55 -27.72
CA PRO A 138 -2.10 23.60 -26.85
C PRO A 138 -3.21 24.41 -27.54
N LYS A 139 -4.47 23.97 -27.40
CA LYS A 139 -5.63 24.63 -28.02
C LYS A 139 -5.81 26.07 -27.50
N ASP A 140 -5.40 26.33 -26.25
CA ASP A 140 -5.25 27.67 -25.67
C ASP A 140 -3.78 28.08 -25.66
N SER A 141 -3.27 28.53 -26.80
CA SER A 141 -1.91 29.08 -26.87
C SER A 141 -1.86 30.47 -26.25
N ALA A 142 -1.13 30.62 -25.15
CA ALA A 142 -0.78 31.94 -24.64
C ALA A 142 0.10 32.68 -25.68
N ILE A 143 -0.33 33.86 -26.10
CA ILE A 143 0.43 34.70 -27.03
C ILE A 143 1.45 35.49 -26.20
N LEU A 144 2.73 35.25 -26.44
CA LEU A 144 3.83 36.05 -25.87
C LEU A 144 4.02 37.34 -26.68
N ALA A 145 4.28 38.45 -25.98
CA ALA A 145 4.67 39.71 -26.61
C ALA A 145 6.10 39.59 -27.18
N GLU A 146 6.27 39.94 -28.45
CA GLU A 146 7.56 39.85 -29.17
C GLU A 146 8.48 41.03 -28.84
N ASP A 147 7.89 42.18 -28.49
CA ASP A 147 8.59 43.41 -28.13
C ASP A 147 8.22 43.84 -26.71
N SER A 148 9.19 44.42 -26.00
CA SER A 148 8.96 45.06 -24.70
C SER A 148 8.40 46.48 -24.91
N GLY A 149 7.31 46.79 -24.24
CA GLY A 149 6.68 48.11 -24.31
C GLY A 149 5.41 48.19 -23.48
N VAL A 150 4.79 49.37 -23.48
CA VAL A 150 3.54 49.61 -22.77
C VAL A 150 2.38 48.97 -23.56
N ILE A 151 1.62 48.11 -22.88
CA ILE A 151 0.48 47.40 -23.47
C ILE A 151 -0.78 48.22 -23.26
N SER A 152 -1.53 48.44 -24.33
CA SER A 152 -2.86 49.06 -24.29
C SER A 152 -3.86 48.21 -25.08
N PHE A 153 -5.11 48.19 -24.59
CA PHE A 153 -6.21 47.47 -25.24
C PHE A 153 -6.89 48.41 -26.26
N GLY A 154 -6.92 47.98 -27.51
CA GLY A 154 -7.63 48.69 -28.58
C GLY A 154 -9.13 48.37 -28.59
N LYS A 155 -9.86 48.94 -29.55
CA LYS A 155 -11.30 48.69 -29.72
C LYS A 155 -11.55 47.21 -30.07
N GLU A 156 -12.25 46.51 -29.18
CA GLU A 156 -12.64 45.11 -29.37
C GLU A 156 -13.56 44.96 -30.59
N THR A 157 -13.31 43.91 -31.38
CA THR A 157 -14.17 43.50 -32.50
C THR A 157 -14.75 42.12 -32.17
N LYS A 158 -15.91 41.74 -32.74
CA LYS A 158 -16.67 40.51 -32.40
C LYS A 158 -15.75 39.29 -32.14
N GLY A 159 -15.54 38.99 -30.85
CA GLY A 159 -14.82 37.82 -30.35
C GLY A 159 -13.29 37.92 -30.27
N LYS A 160 -12.68 39.07 -30.60
CA LYS A 160 -11.23 39.26 -30.54
C LYS A 160 -10.82 40.56 -29.85
N VAL A 161 -9.91 40.44 -28.88
CA VAL A 161 -9.26 41.53 -28.13
C VAL A 161 -8.05 42.04 -28.92
N ARG A 162 -7.98 43.34 -29.20
CA ARG A 162 -6.82 43.93 -29.88
C ARG A 162 -5.80 44.40 -28.86
N LEU A 163 -4.58 43.86 -28.93
CA LEU A 163 -3.44 44.37 -28.15
C LEU A 163 -2.62 45.34 -29.02
N VAL A 164 -2.35 46.52 -28.48
CA VAL A 164 -1.46 47.52 -29.06
C VAL A 164 -0.27 47.70 -28.13
N ILE A 165 0.92 47.32 -28.61
CA ILE A 165 2.18 47.46 -27.88
C ILE A 165 2.86 48.74 -28.36
N THR A 166 3.13 49.67 -27.45
CA THR A 166 3.90 50.89 -27.73
C THR A 166 5.31 50.71 -27.16
N PRO A 167 6.36 50.60 -27.99
CA PRO A 167 7.73 50.48 -27.50
C PRO A 167 8.19 51.79 -26.84
N ASP A 168 8.95 51.69 -25.75
CA ASP A 168 9.56 52.84 -25.06
C ASP A 168 10.77 53.35 -25.87
N GLY A 169 10.49 54.17 -26.87
CA GLY A 169 11.49 54.76 -27.76
C GLY A 169 10.87 55.04 -29.13
N ALA A 170 10.67 56.33 -29.42
CA ALA A 170 9.85 56.84 -30.51
C ALA A 170 10.25 56.38 -31.94
N THR A 171 9.86 55.17 -32.32
CA THR A 171 9.66 54.76 -33.72
C THR A 171 8.36 53.95 -33.79
N LYS A 172 7.31 54.58 -34.34
CA LYS A 172 5.95 54.03 -34.36
C LYS A 172 5.86 52.82 -35.30
N ASN A 173 6.09 51.62 -34.77
CA ASN A 173 5.63 50.39 -35.39
C ASN A 173 4.34 49.92 -34.69
N LEU A 174 3.20 50.37 -35.19
CA LEU A 174 1.88 49.93 -34.72
C LEU A 174 1.61 48.51 -35.25
N LYS A 175 1.98 47.49 -34.48
CA LYS A 175 1.56 46.11 -34.76
C LYS A 175 0.24 45.85 -34.01
N THR A 176 -0.87 45.80 -34.76
CA THR A 176 -2.16 45.35 -34.21
C THR A 176 -2.26 43.85 -34.34
N ARG A 177 -2.44 43.13 -33.23
CA ARG A 177 -2.80 41.70 -33.26
C ARG A 177 -4.17 41.50 -32.63
N ASP A 178 -5.02 40.78 -33.35
CA ASP A 178 -6.33 40.32 -32.86
C ASP A 178 -6.11 39.04 -32.04
N VAL A 179 -6.36 39.12 -30.74
CA VAL A 179 -6.27 38.01 -29.77
C VAL A 179 -7.66 37.39 -29.65
N ASN A 180 -7.81 36.09 -29.87
CA ASN A 180 -9.09 35.43 -29.56
C ASN A 180 -9.26 35.36 -28.04
N SER A 181 -10.48 35.62 -27.56
CA SER A 181 -10.81 35.44 -26.15
C SER A 181 -10.91 33.98 -25.76
#